data_AF-B3RMD5-F1
#
_entry.id   AF-B3RMD5-F1
#
_cell.length_a   1.000
_cell.length_b   1.000
_cell.length_c   1.000
_cell.angle_alpha   90.00
_cell.angle_beta   90.00
_cell.angle_gamma   90.00
#
_symmetry.space_group_name_H-M   'P 1'
#
loop_
_entity.id
_entity.type
_entity.pdbx_description
1 polymer ?
#
loop_
_entity_poly.entity_id
_entity_poly.type
_entity_poly.pdbx_seq_one_letter_code
_entity_poly.pdbx_strand_id
1 'polypeptide(L)'
;MSDASKCYDLFCFEARARLHNTERVYSRGEYVTDYRYQLEFSLASADPNAFKFTCRTIPFFIRTGNAQCWKALCTLAWDYFFMGDVDETKIENFPIHQKASWDEIECMLQSNFRDRLGRELTSENIQYLRHLIMQGNRNGGSISWDDFHYGFRIGNSKHTVGEWIFACLETLAKPENSLKELWRSGHIIGFICKNEANRILDNELKGVCLVRFSEQKPGAITIPYTNSYTYIQDLPKFCILAILMCMDWINIDMSPGLQRGQTVMKMIVHFFELSGEKRLDAI
;
A
#
# COMPACT_ATOMS: atom_id res chain seq x y z
N MET A 1 -19.62 -20.26 49.41
CA MET A 1 -18.28 -20.58 48.87
C MET A 1 -18.51 -21.50 47.68
N SER A 2 -18.68 -20.92 46.49
CA SER A 2 -18.79 -21.65 45.23
C SER A 2 -17.39 -21.80 44.65
N ASP A 3 -17.09 -23.04 44.30
CA ASP A 3 -15.78 -23.59 44.02
C ASP A 3 -15.05 -22.96 42.83
N ALA A 4 -13.73 -23.15 42.86
CA ALA A 4 -12.72 -22.50 42.06
C ALA A 4 -13.03 -22.34 40.56
N SER A 5 -12.72 -21.13 40.07
CA SER A 5 -12.14 -20.84 38.75
C SER A 5 -11.78 -22.11 37.96
N LYS A 6 -12.60 -22.47 36.96
CA LYS A 6 -12.19 -23.38 35.89
C LYS A 6 -11.09 -22.68 35.11
N CYS A 7 -9.86 -22.83 35.55
CA CYS A 7 -8.67 -22.49 34.81
C CYS A 7 -8.58 -23.51 33.67
N TYR A 8 -9.00 -23.11 32.47
CA TYR A 8 -8.74 -23.91 31.28
C TYR A 8 -7.24 -23.76 31.00
N ASP A 9 -6.47 -24.83 31.21
CA ASP A 9 -5.07 -24.86 30.82
C ASP A 9 -5.00 -24.69 29.30
N LEU A 10 -4.55 -23.52 28.86
CA LEU A 10 -4.33 -23.24 27.46
C LEU A 10 -3.08 -24.01 27.04
N PHE A 11 -3.24 -25.20 26.47
CA PHE A 11 -2.13 -25.94 25.89
C PHE A 11 -1.63 -25.18 24.66
N CYS A 12 -0.50 -24.49 24.80
CA CYS A 12 0.17 -23.83 23.69
C CYS A 12 1.06 -24.86 22.99
N PHE A 13 0.73 -25.18 21.74
CA PHE A 13 1.51 -26.07 20.89
C PHE A 13 2.06 -25.28 19.71
N GLU A 14 3.38 -25.25 19.54
CA GLU A 14 4.03 -24.67 18.35
C GLU A 14 4.15 -25.75 17.26
N ALA A 15 3.37 -25.60 16.19
CA ALA A 15 3.50 -26.41 14.98
C ALA A 15 4.27 -25.62 13.91
N ARG A 16 5.28 -26.23 13.30
CA ARG A 16 5.99 -25.65 12.15
C ARG A 16 5.58 -26.36 10.86
N ALA A 17 4.92 -25.63 9.97
CA ALA A 17 4.61 -26.10 8.63
C ALA A 17 5.59 -25.50 7.61
N ARG A 18 6.02 -26.30 6.62
CA ARG A 18 6.79 -25.84 5.46
C ARG A 18 6.08 -26.27 4.19
N LEU A 19 5.86 -25.31 3.30
CA LEU A 19 5.32 -25.55 1.98
C LEU A 19 6.46 -26.01 1.06
N HIS A 20 6.39 -27.24 0.57
CA HIS A 20 7.44 -27.84 -0.27
C HIS A 20 7.11 -27.80 -1.77
N ASN A 21 5.85 -27.96 -2.14
CA ASN A 21 5.40 -27.93 -3.53
C ASN A 21 3.96 -27.41 -3.61
N THR A 22 3.61 -26.80 -4.73
CA THR A 22 2.22 -26.39 -5.04
C THR A 22 1.90 -26.86 -6.44
N GLU A 23 0.95 -27.79 -6.56
CA GLU A 23 0.36 -28.11 -7.85
C GLU A 23 -0.74 -27.09 -8.15
N ARG A 24 -0.70 -26.52 -9.35
CA ARG A 24 -1.69 -25.55 -9.81
C ARG A 24 -2.63 -26.27 -10.76
N VAL A 25 -3.92 -26.30 -10.43
CA VAL A 25 -4.93 -26.70 -11.40
C VAL A 25 -5.12 -25.54 -12.35
N TYR A 26 -4.42 -25.57 -13.49
CA TYR A 26 -4.48 -24.49 -14.48
C TYR A 26 -5.86 -24.42 -15.13
N SER A 27 -6.65 -23.42 -14.79
CA SER A 27 -7.73 -22.94 -15.65
C SER A 27 -7.13 -22.03 -16.72
N ARG A 28 -7.44 -22.27 -17.99
CA ARG A 28 -6.82 -21.56 -19.11
C ARG A 28 -7.20 -20.07 -19.06
N GLY A 29 -6.23 -19.18 -18.82
CA GLY A 29 -6.42 -17.72 -18.86
C GLY A 29 -6.24 -16.98 -17.52
N GLU A 30 -6.07 -17.70 -16.41
CA GLU A 30 -5.91 -17.08 -15.07
C GLU A 30 -4.44 -16.74 -14.76
N TYR A 31 -4.20 -15.58 -14.14
CA TYR A 31 -2.87 -15.18 -13.70
C TYR A 31 -2.47 -15.95 -12.43
N VAL A 32 -1.17 -16.16 -12.24
CA VAL A 32 -0.62 -16.83 -11.03
C VAL A 32 -1.07 -16.15 -9.73
N THR A 33 -1.37 -14.86 -9.80
CA THR A 33 -1.81 -14.03 -8.67
C THR A 33 -3.29 -14.16 -8.35
N ASP A 34 -4.03 -14.99 -9.08
CA ASP A 34 -5.47 -15.19 -8.88
C ASP A 34 -5.74 -16.47 -8.06
N TYR A 35 -4.71 -17.31 -7.89
CA TYR A 35 -4.77 -18.52 -7.08
C TYR A 35 -4.69 -18.16 -5.60
N ARG A 36 -5.83 -18.29 -4.93
CA ARG A 36 -6.00 -18.08 -3.49
C ARG A 36 -5.82 -19.39 -2.75
N TYR A 37 -5.17 -19.33 -1.60
CA TYR A 37 -4.98 -20.47 -0.71
C TYR A 37 -5.54 -20.14 0.66
N GLN A 38 -6.01 -21.17 1.36
CA GLN A 38 -6.52 -21.06 2.72
C GLN A 38 -6.07 -22.30 3.49
N LEU A 39 -5.63 -22.13 4.73
CA LEU A 39 -5.35 -23.25 5.61
C LEU A 39 -6.56 -23.47 6.50
N GLU A 40 -7.02 -24.72 6.60
CA GLU A 40 -8.03 -25.15 7.55
C GLU A 40 -7.37 -25.92 8.69
N PHE A 41 -7.65 -25.49 9.92
CA PHE A 41 -7.24 -26.18 11.13
C PHE A 41 -8.48 -26.85 11.71
N SER A 42 -8.38 -28.16 11.95
CA SER A 42 -9.45 -28.96 12.52
C SER A 42 -8.97 -29.62 13.81
N LEU A 43 -9.73 -29.44 14.89
CA LEU A 43 -9.56 -30.15 16.15
C LEU A 43 -10.81 -30.97 16.42
N ALA A 44 -10.66 -32.29 16.57
CA ALA A 44 -11.78 -33.18 16.86
C ALA A 44 -11.47 -34.03 18.10
N SER A 45 -12.52 -34.32 18.87
CA SER A 45 -12.44 -35.34 19.92
C SER A 45 -12.22 -36.73 19.32
N ALA A 46 -11.61 -37.62 20.11
CA ALA A 46 -11.54 -39.05 19.77
C ALA A 46 -12.94 -39.69 19.68
N ASP A 47 -13.91 -39.15 20.42
CA ASP A 47 -15.33 -39.45 20.23
C ASP A 47 -15.90 -38.55 19.10
N PRO A 48 -16.30 -39.12 17.96
CA PRO A 48 -16.82 -38.36 16.81
C PRO A 48 -18.06 -37.52 17.13
N ASN A 49 -18.80 -37.84 18.18
CA ASN A 49 -20.06 -37.17 18.54
C ASN A 49 -19.89 -36.06 19.58
N ALA A 50 -18.69 -35.90 20.16
CA ALA A 50 -18.49 -34.98 21.28
C ALA A 50 -18.30 -33.53 20.81
N PHE A 51 -17.24 -33.25 20.03
CA PHE A 51 -17.02 -31.93 19.44
C PHE A 51 -16.04 -31.99 18.26
N LYS A 52 -16.23 -31.04 17.34
CA LYS A 52 -15.30 -30.70 16.26
C LYS A 52 -15.23 -29.18 16.15
N PHE A 53 -14.02 -28.64 16.26
CA PHE A 53 -13.72 -27.24 15.97
C PHE A 53 -13.01 -27.16 14.63
N THR A 54 -13.40 -26.19 13.82
CA THR A 54 -12.72 -25.86 12.58
C THR A 54 -12.52 -24.36 12.53
N CYS A 55 -11.34 -23.91 12.15
CA CYS A 55 -11.11 -22.52 11.79
C CYS A 55 -10.23 -22.44 10.55
N ARG A 56 -10.30 -21.31 9.86
CA ARG A 56 -9.54 -21.07 8.64
C ARG A 56 -8.76 -19.77 8.72
N THR A 57 -7.64 -19.73 7.99
CA THR A 57 -6.93 -18.46 7.78
C THR A 57 -7.74 -17.56 6.86
N ILE A 58 -7.46 -16.26 6.89
CA ILE A 58 -7.78 -15.41 5.74
C ILE A 58 -7.06 -15.94 4.47
N PRO A 59 -7.57 -15.66 3.26
CA PRO A 59 -6.91 -16.06 2.02
C PRO A 59 -5.46 -15.55 1.98
N PHE A 60 -4.56 -16.31 1.36
CA PHE A 60 -3.19 -15.89 1.10
C PHE A 60 -2.71 -16.36 -0.26
N PHE A 61 -1.62 -15.76 -0.74
CA PHE A 61 -1.05 -16.00 -2.05
C PHE A 61 0.38 -16.52 -1.94
N ILE A 62 0.73 -17.47 -2.80
CA ILE A 62 2.07 -18.03 -2.88
C ILE A 62 2.78 -17.40 -4.08
N ARG A 63 3.89 -16.70 -3.82
CA ARG A 63 4.60 -15.89 -4.82
C ARG A 63 5.98 -16.44 -5.13
N THR A 64 6.44 -16.25 -6.36
CA THR A 64 7.83 -16.54 -6.78
C THR A 64 8.65 -15.28 -7.09
N GLY A 65 8.03 -14.08 -7.13
CA GLY A 65 8.73 -12.81 -7.36
C GLY A 65 8.01 -11.57 -6.80
N ASN A 66 8.67 -10.41 -6.89
CA ASN A 66 8.16 -9.14 -6.31
C ASN A 66 7.09 -8.46 -7.16
N ALA A 67 7.17 -8.40 -8.49
CA ALA A 67 6.12 -7.74 -9.28
C ALA A 67 4.73 -8.43 -9.14
N GLN A 68 4.72 -9.71 -8.76
CA GLN A 68 3.50 -10.47 -8.47
C GLN A 68 2.90 -10.10 -7.10
N CYS A 69 3.68 -9.52 -6.17
CA CYS A 69 3.17 -9.20 -4.85
C CYS A 69 2.13 -8.06 -4.91
N TRP A 70 2.28 -7.07 -5.79
CA TRP A 70 1.32 -5.96 -5.87
C TRP A 70 -0.04 -6.39 -6.41
N LYS A 71 -0.03 -7.22 -7.45
CA LYS A 71 -1.23 -7.87 -7.98
C LYS A 71 -1.88 -8.74 -6.90
N ALA A 72 -1.12 -9.62 -6.26
CA ALA A 72 -1.64 -10.47 -5.19
C ALA A 72 -2.19 -9.67 -3.99
N LEU A 73 -1.55 -8.56 -3.63
CA LEU A 73 -2.03 -7.66 -2.58
C LEU A 73 -3.34 -6.97 -2.96
N CYS A 74 -3.48 -6.59 -4.23
CA CYS A 74 -4.72 -6.06 -4.77
C CYS A 74 -5.86 -7.09 -4.68
N THR A 75 -5.58 -8.34 -5.06
CA THR A 75 -6.55 -9.45 -4.95
C THR A 75 -6.91 -9.73 -3.50
N LEU A 76 -5.91 -9.80 -2.62
CA LEU A 76 -6.11 -10.04 -1.21
C LEU A 76 -6.98 -8.96 -0.56
N ALA A 77 -6.74 -7.69 -0.88
CA ALA A 77 -7.51 -6.59 -0.33
C ALA A 77 -8.97 -6.62 -0.79
N TRP A 78 -9.20 -6.94 -2.08
CA TRP A 78 -10.53 -7.12 -2.62
C TRP A 78 -11.25 -8.28 -1.94
N ASP A 79 -10.64 -9.46 -1.94
CA ASP A 79 -11.22 -10.65 -1.34
C ASP A 79 -11.50 -10.41 0.14
N TYR A 80 -10.55 -9.88 0.90
CA TYR A 80 -10.72 -9.64 2.33
C TYR A 80 -11.86 -8.68 2.64
N PHE A 81 -12.05 -7.63 1.82
CA PHE A 81 -13.11 -6.66 2.04
C PHE A 81 -14.50 -7.22 1.74
N PHE A 82 -14.61 -8.09 0.73
CA PHE A 82 -15.88 -8.65 0.28
C PHE A 82 -16.20 -10.05 0.81
N MET A 83 -15.23 -10.70 1.46
CA MET A 83 -15.43 -11.96 2.15
C MET A 83 -16.41 -11.75 3.30
N GLY A 84 -17.34 -12.70 3.45
CA GLY A 84 -18.17 -12.79 4.64
C GLY A 84 -17.37 -13.36 5.82
N ASP A 85 -17.99 -14.24 6.59
CA ASP A 85 -17.28 -14.96 7.64
C ASP A 85 -16.19 -15.86 7.02
N VAL A 86 -14.96 -15.79 7.55
CA VAL A 86 -13.78 -16.55 7.07
C VAL A 86 -13.98 -18.06 7.23
N ASP A 87 -14.69 -18.46 8.29
CA ASP A 87 -14.95 -19.85 8.65
C ASP A 87 -16.18 -20.41 7.93
N GLU A 88 -16.99 -19.58 7.28
CA GLU A 88 -18.11 -20.01 6.43
C GLU A 88 -17.78 -19.88 4.93
N THR A 89 -16.99 -18.88 4.55
CA THR A 89 -16.69 -18.57 3.16
C THR A 89 -15.51 -19.39 2.67
N LYS A 90 -15.78 -20.31 1.73
CA LYS A 90 -14.71 -21.02 1.02
C LYS A 90 -14.20 -20.19 -0.16
N ILE A 91 -12.87 -20.11 -0.30
CA ILE A 91 -12.19 -19.46 -1.43
C ILE A 91 -12.66 -19.93 -2.82
N GLU A 92 -13.02 -21.20 -2.96
CA GLU A 92 -13.57 -21.77 -4.21
C GLU A 92 -14.93 -21.18 -4.62
N ASN A 93 -15.64 -20.57 -3.67
CA ASN A 93 -16.97 -19.98 -3.88
C ASN A 93 -16.92 -18.45 -4.02
N PHE A 94 -15.74 -17.83 -4.03
CA PHE A 94 -15.65 -16.38 -4.19
C PHE A 94 -16.24 -15.96 -5.55
N PRO A 95 -17.13 -14.96 -5.58
CA PRO A 95 -17.70 -14.49 -6.83
C PRO A 95 -16.61 -13.87 -7.71
N ILE A 96 -16.23 -14.59 -8.76
CA ILE A 96 -15.18 -14.22 -9.73
C ILE A 96 -15.45 -12.82 -10.36
N HIS A 97 -16.72 -12.42 -10.44
CA HIS A 97 -17.16 -11.16 -11.05
C HIS A 97 -17.87 -10.22 -10.08
N GLN A 98 -17.43 -10.18 -8.82
CA GLN A 98 -17.97 -9.23 -7.86
C GLN A 98 -17.86 -7.80 -8.40
N LYS A 99 -18.95 -7.05 -8.23
CA LYS A 99 -19.02 -5.63 -8.56
C LYS A 99 -19.13 -4.85 -7.27
N ALA A 100 -18.45 -3.71 -7.24
CA ALA A 100 -18.41 -2.79 -6.14
C ALA A 100 -18.85 -1.40 -6.60
N SER A 101 -19.52 -0.68 -5.71
CA SER A 101 -19.67 0.77 -5.79
C SER A 101 -18.34 1.47 -5.50
N TRP A 102 -18.23 2.74 -5.89
CA TRP A 102 -17.07 3.56 -5.51
C TRP A 102 -16.89 3.61 -3.99
N ASP A 103 -17.97 3.74 -3.24
CA ASP A 103 -17.92 3.90 -1.79
C ASP A 103 -17.35 2.65 -1.11
N GLU A 104 -17.65 1.46 -1.63
CA GLU A 104 -17.02 0.21 -1.18
C GLU A 104 -15.53 0.15 -1.50
N ILE A 105 -15.12 0.58 -2.71
CA ILE A 105 -13.70 0.68 -3.06
C ILE A 105 -12.97 1.67 -2.18
N GLU A 106 -13.56 2.83 -1.92
CA GLU A 106 -13.01 3.85 -1.03
C GLU A 106 -12.84 3.28 0.39
N CYS A 107 -13.86 2.62 0.93
CA CYS A 107 -13.77 1.97 2.25
C CYS A 107 -12.65 0.94 2.30
N MET A 108 -12.54 0.08 1.28
CA MET A 108 -11.47 -0.92 1.17
C MET A 108 -10.08 -0.27 1.14
N LEU A 109 -9.91 0.81 0.37
CA LEU A 109 -8.64 1.52 0.30
C LEU A 109 -8.31 2.21 1.64
N GLN A 110 -9.30 2.87 2.25
CA GLN A 110 -9.11 3.53 3.54
C GLN A 110 -8.72 2.55 4.64
N SER A 111 -9.39 1.39 4.75
CA SER A 111 -9.03 0.37 5.75
C SER A 111 -7.61 -0.17 5.52
N ASN A 112 -7.23 -0.47 4.28
CA ASN A 112 -5.89 -0.96 3.96
C ASN A 112 -4.78 0.03 4.35
N PHE A 113 -4.96 1.33 4.11
CA PHE A 113 -3.99 2.35 4.50
C PHE A 113 -3.98 2.57 6.02
N ARG A 114 -5.14 2.61 6.66
CA ARG A 114 -5.28 2.73 8.13
C ARG A 114 -4.57 1.59 8.85
N ASP A 115 -4.88 0.35 8.49
CA ASP A 115 -4.43 -0.83 9.23
C ASP A 115 -2.93 -1.08 9.03
N ARG A 116 -2.42 -0.88 7.80
CA ARG A 116 -1.02 -1.17 7.49
C ARG A 116 -0.08 -0.02 7.81
N LEU A 117 -0.53 1.22 7.60
CA LEU A 117 0.32 2.40 7.73
C LEU A 117 -0.02 3.25 8.96
N GLY A 118 -1.15 3.04 9.62
CA GLY A 118 -1.56 3.84 10.78
C GLY A 118 -2.09 5.23 10.43
N ARG A 119 -2.37 5.49 9.15
CA ARG A 119 -3.01 6.73 8.66
C ARG A 119 -3.72 6.46 7.33
N GLU A 120 -4.95 6.95 7.25
CA GLU A 120 -5.83 6.94 6.08
C GLU A 120 -5.32 7.81 4.92
N LEU A 121 -5.93 7.61 3.75
CA LEU A 121 -5.77 8.48 2.59
C LEU A 121 -6.48 9.81 2.86
N THR A 122 -5.91 10.93 2.40
CA THR A 122 -6.59 12.23 2.51
C THR A 122 -7.74 12.35 1.52
N SER A 123 -8.62 13.33 1.73
CA SER A 123 -9.73 13.61 0.81
C SER A 123 -9.24 13.90 -0.62
N GLU A 124 -8.12 14.60 -0.76
CA GLU A 124 -7.50 14.89 -2.06
C GLU A 124 -6.96 13.62 -2.72
N ASN A 125 -6.37 12.70 -1.94
CA ASN A 125 -5.94 11.40 -2.46
C ASN A 125 -7.12 10.58 -2.98
N ILE A 126 -8.20 10.49 -2.19
CA ILE A 126 -9.42 9.79 -2.58
C ILE A 126 -10.03 10.40 -3.84
N GLN A 127 -10.13 11.73 -3.90
CA GLN A 127 -10.65 12.42 -5.08
C GLN A 127 -9.81 12.12 -6.34
N TYR A 128 -8.48 12.10 -6.21
CA TYR A 128 -7.60 11.77 -7.31
C TYR A 128 -7.77 10.32 -7.77
N LEU A 129 -7.81 9.36 -6.85
CA LEU A 129 -8.03 7.95 -7.15
C LEU A 129 -9.40 7.71 -7.78
N ARG A 130 -10.45 8.40 -7.29
CA ARG A 130 -11.79 8.37 -7.88
C ARG A 130 -11.76 8.81 -9.32
N HIS A 131 -11.10 9.92 -9.60
CA HIS A 131 -10.98 10.43 -10.96
C HIS A 131 -10.31 9.42 -11.88
N LEU A 132 -9.20 8.81 -11.46
CA LEU A 132 -8.50 7.78 -12.24
C LEU A 132 -9.37 6.57 -12.56
N ILE A 133 -10.09 6.06 -11.56
CA ILE A 133 -10.94 4.86 -11.70
C ILE A 133 -12.18 5.17 -12.53
N MET A 134 -12.83 6.32 -12.28
CA MET A 134 -14.05 6.73 -12.98
C MET A 134 -13.81 7.12 -14.44
N GLN A 135 -12.63 7.68 -14.79
CA GLN A 135 -12.27 7.91 -16.20
C GLN A 135 -12.25 6.60 -17.01
N GLY A 136 -11.82 5.50 -16.38
CA GLY A 136 -11.83 4.19 -17.00
C GLY A 136 -13.20 3.51 -16.98
N ASN A 137 -14.09 3.91 -16.08
CA ASN A 137 -15.38 3.25 -15.88
C ASN A 137 -16.42 3.71 -16.92
N ARG A 138 -16.64 2.88 -17.94
CA ARG A 138 -17.68 3.08 -18.96
C ARG A 138 -19.05 2.48 -18.57
N ASN A 139 -19.11 1.75 -17.45
CA ASN A 139 -20.22 0.86 -17.09
C ASN A 139 -21.20 1.47 -16.06
N GLY A 140 -21.40 2.78 -16.09
CA GLY A 140 -22.48 3.41 -15.31
C GLY A 140 -22.31 3.37 -13.78
N GLY A 141 -21.07 3.26 -13.28
CA GLY A 141 -20.73 3.46 -11.86
C GLY A 141 -20.37 2.21 -11.08
N SER A 142 -20.75 1.01 -11.52
CA SER A 142 -20.27 -0.24 -10.91
C SER A 142 -18.86 -0.57 -11.38
N ILE A 143 -17.98 -0.98 -10.47
CA ILE A 143 -16.59 -1.37 -10.73
C ILE A 143 -16.49 -2.88 -10.54
N SER A 144 -16.17 -3.65 -11.59
CA SER A 144 -15.90 -5.08 -11.40
C SER A 144 -14.47 -5.32 -10.90
N TRP A 145 -14.24 -6.51 -10.33
CA TRP A 145 -12.89 -6.97 -10.02
C TRP A 145 -11.96 -6.88 -11.24
N ASP A 146 -12.41 -7.34 -12.41
CA ASP A 146 -11.65 -7.28 -13.66
C ASP A 146 -11.30 -5.84 -14.06
N ASP A 147 -12.23 -4.91 -13.89
CA ASP A 147 -11.99 -3.49 -14.16
C ASP A 147 -10.92 -2.92 -13.22
N PHE A 148 -11.03 -3.18 -11.91
CA PHE A 148 -10.09 -2.67 -10.91
C PHE A 148 -8.69 -3.30 -11.04
N HIS A 149 -8.64 -4.60 -11.29
CA HIS A 149 -7.41 -5.39 -11.28
C HIS A 149 -6.67 -5.36 -12.62
N TYR A 150 -7.39 -5.43 -13.75
CA TYR A 150 -6.80 -5.52 -15.11
C TYR A 150 -7.14 -4.33 -16.01
N GLY A 151 -8.31 -3.70 -15.82
CA GLY A 151 -8.88 -2.74 -16.77
C GLY A 151 -8.34 -1.32 -16.65
N PHE A 152 -8.40 -0.73 -15.46
CA PHE A 152 -8.09 0.69 -15.26
C PHE A 152 -6.59 0.94 -15.29
N ARG A 153 -6.14 1.90 -16.12
CA ARG A 153 -4.71 2.22 -16.33
C ARG A 153 -4.41 3.66 -15.96
N ILE A 154 -3.16 3.90 -15.56
CA ILE A 154 -2.66 5.23 -15.24
C ILE A 154 -2.05 5.85 -16.48
N GLY A 155 -2.80 6.72 -17.15
CA GLY A 155 -2.39 7.28 -18.44
C GLY A 155 -1.99 6.18 -19.43
N ASN A 156 -0.77 6.25 -19.95
CA ASN A 156 -0.22 5.26 -20.89
C ASN A 156 0.57 4.13 -20.21
N SER A 157 0.44 3.97 -18.88
CA SER A 157 1.17 2.94 -18.14
C SER A 157 0.70 1.53 -18.48
N LYS A 158 1.65 0.59 -18.48
CA LYS A 158 1.37 -0.85 -18.59
C LYS A 158 0.76 -1.43 -17.30
N HIS A 159 0.83 -0.69 -16.19
CA HIS A 159 0.32 -1.10 -14.89
C HIS A 159 -1.11 -0.62 -14.68
N THR A 160 -1.87 -1.40 -13.92
CA THR A 160 -3.24 -1.02 -13.57
C THR A 160 -3.26 -0.07 -12.38
N VAL A 161 -4.39 0.62 -12.19
CA VAL A 161 -4.59 1.52 -11.05
C VAL A 161 -4.51 0.72 -9.75
N GLY A 162 -5.14 -0.45 -9.66
CA GLY A 162 -5.03 -1.33 -8.50
C GLY A 162 -3.58 -1.74 -8.21
N GLU A 163 -2.86 -2.25 -9.20
CA GLU A 163 -1.43 -2.60 -9.04
C GLU A 163 -0.60 -1.44 -8.51
N TRP A 164 -0.83 -0.24 -9.03
CA TRP A 164 -0.08 0.94 -8.63
C TRP A 164 -0.37 1.37 -7.19
N ILE A 165 -1.65 1.39 -6.78
CA ILE A 165 -2.03 1.73 -5.41
C ILE A 165 -1.36 0.78 -4.42
N PHE A 166 -1.45 -0.53 -4.66
CA PHE A 166 -0.89 -1.54 -3.76
C PHE A 166 0.65 -1.59 -3.80
N ALA A 167 1.26 -1.23 -4.93
CA ALA A 167 2.71 -1.01 -4.99
C ALA A 167 3.15 0.17 -4.12
N CYS A 168 2.38 1.27 -4.11
CA CYS A 168 2.65 2.42 -3.27
C CYS A 168 2.46 2.09 -1.78
N LEU A 169 1.38 1.39 -1.43
CA LEU A 169 1.12 0.90 -0.08
C LEU A 169 2.26 0.01 0.42
N GLU A 170 2.73 -0.95 -0.41
CA GLU A 170 3.85 -1.82 -0.05
C GLU A 170 5.16 -1.02 0.12
N THR A 171 5.45 -0.08 -0.78
CA THR A 171 6.64 0.79 -0.64
C THR A 171 6.64 1.55 0.69
N LEU A 172 5.48 2.10 1.10
CA LEU A 172 5.35 2.78 2.39
C LEU A 172 5.48 1.83 3.58
N ALA A 173 5.03 0.57 3.45
CA ALA A 173 4.97 -0.39 4.54
C ALA A 173 6.29 -1.15 4.81
N LYS A 174 7.31 -0.97 3.95
CA LYS A 174 8.60 -1.65 4.10
C LYS A 174 9.29 -1.25 5.41
N PRO A 175 9.64 -2.23 6.27
CA PRO A 175 10.19 -1.95 7.59
C PRO A 175 11.57 -1.27 7.55
N GLU A 176 12.31 -1.46 6.46
CA GLU A 176 13.66 -0.92 6.29
C GLU A 176 13.71 0.58 5.90
N ASN A 177 12.58 1.28 5.79
CA ASN A 177 12.55 2.71 5.44
C ASN A 177 11.70 3.55 6.42
N SER A 178 12.00 4.85 6.55
CA SER A 178 11.15 5.80 7.31
C SER A 178 9.89 6.27 6.57
N LEU A 179 9.54 5.71 5.40
CA LEU A 179 8.41 6.22 4.63
C LEU A 179 7.08 6.03 5.36
N LYS A 180 6.94 4.95 6.13
CA LYS A 180 5.76 4.73 6.99
C LYS A 180 5.56 5.89 7.98
N GLU A 181 6.61 6.31 8.66
CA GLU A 181 6.53 7.38 9.66
C GLU A 181 6.31 8.76 9.02
N LEU A 182 6.90 9.00 7.84
CA LEU A 182 6.62 10.20 7.05
C LEU A 182 5.18 10.25 6.54
N TRP A 183 4.63 9.12 6.09
CA TRP A 183 3.22 8.98 5.75
C TRP A 183 2.33 9.29 6.94
N ARG A 184 2.56 8.62 8.08
CA ARG A 184 1.80 8.82 9.33
C ARG A 184 1.80 10.27 9.80
N SER A 185 2.92 10.95 9.63
CA SER A 185 3.10 12.34 10.08
C SER A 185 2.59 13.38 9.08
N GLY A 186 2.03 12.99 7.93
CA GLY A 186 1.48 13.95 6.97
C GLY A 186 2.47 14.52 5.94
N HIS A 187 3.72 14.08 5.93
CA HIS A 187 4.77 14.68 5.09
C HIS A 187 4.77 14.17 3.65
N ILE A 188 4.04 13.09 3.37
CA ILE A 188 3.87 12.55 2.02
C ILE A 188 2.47 12.94 1.54
N ILE A 189 2.41 13.69 0.44
CA ILE A 189 1.16 13.97 -0.28
C ILE A 189 0.67 12.69 -0.95
N GLY A 190 1.59 11.94 -1.58
CA GLY A 190 1.31 10.62 -2.13
C GLY A 190 0.56 10.68 -3.46
N PHE A 191 -0.77 10.56 -3.42
CA PHE A 191 -1.62 10.43 -4.61
C PHE A 191 -2.06 11.80 -5.13
N ILE A 192 -1.42 12.24 -6.21
CA ILE A 192 -1.65 13.52 -6.91
C ILE A 192 -1.12 13.35 -8.35
N CYS A 193 -1.64 14.08 -9.34
CA CYS A 193 -1.08 14.04 -10.69
C CYS A 193 0.10 15.01 -10.85
N LYS A 194 0.98 14.77 -11.84
CA LYS A 194 2.12 15.67 -12.10
C LYS A 194 1.70 17.13 -12.29
N ASN A 195 0.64 17.38 -13.04
CA ASN A 195 0.20 18.74 -13.35
C ASN A 195 -0.28 19.48 -12.10
N GLU A 196 -1.01 18.81 -11.21
CA GLU A 196 -1.48 19.41 -9.97
C GLU A 196 -0.34 19.64 -8.98
N ALA A 197 0.61 18.70 -8.89
CA ALA A 197 1.83 18.91 -8.11
C ALA A 197 2.62 20.14 -8.59
N ASN A 198 2.74 20.30 -9.91
CA ASN A 198 3.41 21.47 -10.48
C ASN A 198 2.66 22.76 -10.16
N ARG A 199 1.34 22.77 -10.31
CA ARG A 199 0.50 23.93 -9.99
C ARG A 199 0.61 24.36 -8.53
N ILE A 200 0.72 23.42 -7.60
CA ILE A 200 0.96 23.73 -6.18
C ILE A 200 2.32 24.43 -6.04
N LEU A 201 3.38 23.83 -6.59
CA LEU A 201 4.75 24.34 -6.49
C LEU A 201 4.98 25.69 -7.19
N ASP A 202 4.24 25.99 -8.26
CA ASP A 202 4.29 27.28 -8.96
C ASP A 202 3.89 28.46 -8.05
N ASN A 203 3.06 28.20 -7.03
CA ASN A 203 2.58 29.20 -6.08
C ASN A 203 3.41 29.25 -4.78
N GLU A 204 4.45 28.42 -4.68
CA GLU A 204 5.26 28.26 -3.46
C GLU A 204 6.61 28.97 -3.56
N LEU A 205 7.26 29.11 -2.41
CA LEU A 205 8.62 29.68 -2.34
C LEU A 205 9.66 28.77 -3.01
N LYS A 206 10.76 29.38 -3.48
CA LYS A 206 11.89 28.62 -4.04
C LYS A 206 12.44 27.64 -3.00
N GLY A 207 12.77 26.43 -3.45
CA GLY A 207 13.25 25.35 -2.60
C GLY A 207 12.13 24.53 -1.92
N VAL A 208 10.87 24.93 -2.03
CA VAL A 208 9.75 24.07 -1.60
C VAL A 208 9.67 22.85 -2.50
N CYS A 209 9.46 21.70 -1.89
CA CYS A 209 9.26 20.43 -2.56
C CYS A 209 8.05 19.71 -1.98
N LEU A 210 7.56 18.70 -2.68
CA LEU A 210 6.55 17.78 -2.16
C LEU A 210 6.90 16.34 -2.50
N VAL A 211 6.38 15.39 -1.73
CA VAL A 211 6.62 13.96 -1.95
C VAL A 211 5.38 13.31 -2.54
N ARG A 212 5.48 12.74 -3.74
CA ARG A 212 4.38 12.07 -4.44
C ARG A 212 4.79 10.72 -5.02
N PHE A 213 3.81 9.89 -5.37
CA PHE A 213 4.04 8.65 -6.08
C PHE A 213 4.23 8.86 -7.58
N SER A 214 5.15 8.11 -8.18
CA SER A 214 5.38 8.12 -9.62
C SER A 214 4.23 7.41 -10.33
N GLU A 215 3.60 8.09 -11.27
CA GLU A 215 2.59 7.52 -12.18
C GLU A 215 3.21 6.59 -13.24
N GLN A 216 4.53 6.72 -13.48
CA GLN A 216 5.25 5.93 -14.50
C GLN A 216 5.80 4.62 -13.95
N LYS A 217 6.24 4.61 -12.68
CA LYS A 217 6.86 3.44 -12.06
C LYS A 217 6.14 3.10 -10.74
N PRO A 218 5.41 1.98 -10.68
CA PRO A 218 4.73 1.58 -9.45
C PRO A 218 5.69 1.46 -8.25
N GLY A 219 5.23 1.95 -7.12
CA GLY A 219 5.99 1.97 -5.87
C GLY A 219 7.19 2.92 -5.87
N ALA A 220 7.45 3.69 -6.93
CA ALA A 220 8.50 4.71 -6.93
C ALA A 220 7.97 6.05 -6.41
N ILE A 221 8.84 6.80 -5.72
CA ILE A 221 8.56 8.14 -5.21
C ILE A 221 9.29 9.17 -6.09
N THR A 222 8.64 10.30 -6.34
CA THR A 222 9.24 11.47 -6.97
C THR A 222 9.09 12.67 -6.05
N ILE A 223 10.09 13.56 -6.08
CA ILE A 223 10.12 14.77 -5.27
C ILE A 223 10.35 15.96 -6.23
N PRO A 224 9.28 16.52 -6.82
CA PRO A 224 9.39 17.77 -7.56
C PRO A 224 9.67 18.92 -6.59
N TYR A 225 10.46 19.89 -7.06
CA TYR A 225 10.77 21.11 -6.32
C TYR A 225 10.90 22.32 -7.25
N THR A 226 10.69 23.51 -6.70
CA THR A 226 10.89 24.79 -7.40
C THR A 226 12.34 25.22 -7.27
N ASN A 227 13.08 25.24 -8.38
CA ASN A 227 14.50 25.61 -8.37
C ASN A 227 14.74 27.13 -8.27
N SER A 228 16.02 27.53 -8.22
CA SER A 228 16.46 28.92 -8.14
C SER A 228 15.94 29.80 -9.28
N TYR A 229 15.65 29.19 -10.44
CA TYR A 229 15.14 29.81 -11.66
C TYR A 229 13.62 29.64 -11.84
N THR A 230 12.88 29.26 -10.81
CA THR A 230 11.42 29.03 -10.84
C THR A 230 10.95 27.93 -11.80
N TYR A 231 11.85 27.05 -12.25
CA TYR A 231 11.49 25.84 -12.98
C TYR A 231 11.25 24.69 -11.99
N ILE A 232 10.23 23.89 -12.29
CA ILE A 232 9.91 22.69 -11.52
C ILE A 232 10.63 21.50 -12.14
N GLN A 233 11.44 20.81 -11.33
CA GLN A 233 12.14 19.61 -11.74
C GLN A 233 12.09 18.53 -10.66
N ASP A 234 12.13 17.28 -11.07
CA ASP A 234 12.20 16.13 -10.16
C ASP A 234 13.62 15.97 -9.62
N LEU A 235 13.76 15.73 -8.31
CA LEU A 235 15.06 15.43 -7.73
C LEU A 235 15.69 14.17 -8.35
N PRO A 236 17.01 14.19 -8.61
CA PRO A 236 17.73 12.99 -9.01
C PRO A 236 17.58 11.87 -7.97
N LYS A 237 17.55 10.62 -8.44
CA LYS A 237 17.35 9.45 -7.56
C LYS A 237 18.35 9.37 -6.41
N PHE A 238 19.60 9.78 -6.62
CA PHE A 238 20.62 9.76 -5.57
C PHE A 238 20.32 10.79 -4.47
N CYS A 239 19.78 11.96 -4.81
CA CYS A 239 19.34 12.96 -3.82
C CYS A 239 18.17 12.45 -3.00
N ILE A 240 17.22 11.76 -3.63
CA ILE A 240 16.06 11.17 -2.93
C ILE A 240 16.54 10.15 -1.88
N LEU A 241 17.49 9.27 -2.24
CA LEU A 241 18.07 8.31 -1.31
C LEU A 241 18.77 9.01 -0.14
N ALA A 242 19.58 10.03 -0.42
CA ALA A 242 20.25 10.81 0.61
C ALA A 242 19.26 11.48 1.57
N ILE A 243 18.20 12.10 1.06
CA ILE A 243 17.16 12.72 1.89
C ILE A 243 16.46 11.69 2.77
N LEU A 244 16.06 10.55 2.20
CA LEU A 244 15.38 9.50 2.97
C LEU A 244 16.28 8.94 4.07
N MET A 245 17.56 8.72 3.77
CA MET A 245 18.56 8.30 4.77
C MET A 245 18.78 9.36 5.86
N CYS A 246 18.82 10.65 5.50
CA CYS A 246 18.92 11.72 6.48
C CYS A 246 17.67 11.82 7.35
N MET A 247 16.48 11.55 6.82
CA MET A 247 15.25 11.51 7.61
C MET A 247 15.25 10.35 8.62
N ASP A 248 15.82 9.20 8.25
CA ASP A 248 16.05 8.09 9.19
C ASP A 248 16.94 8.56 10.36
N TRP A 249 18.02 9.28 10.08
CA TRP A 249 18.94 9.83 11.10
C TRP A 249 18.30 10.91 11.98
N ILE A 250 17.56 11.84 11.40
CA ILE A 250 16.86 12.90 12.15
C ILE A 250 15.81 12.29 13.10
N ASN A 251 15.11 11.23 12.67
CA ASN A 251 14.17 10.52 13.53
C ASN A 251 14.84 9.81 14.72
N ILE A 252 16.13 9.45 14.63
CA ILE A 252 16.90 8.82 15.72
C ILE A 252 17.33 9.86 16.78
N ASP A 253 17.67 11.09 16.38
CA ASP A 253 18.27 12.10 17.26
C ASP A 253 17.26 13.07 17.93
N MET A 254 16.00 13.11 17.47
CA MET A 254 15.03 14.11 17.97
C MET A 254 14.23 13.63 19.20
N SER A 255 14.57 14.21 20.36
CA SER A 255 13.82 14.13 21.63
C SER A 255 12.42 14.77 21.52
N PRO A 256 11.44 14.43 22.41
CA PRO A 256 9.99 14.61 22.17
C PRO A 256 9.43 16.04 22.04
N GLY A 257 10.27 17.08 22.04
CA GLY A 257 9.84 18.47 22.24
C GLY A 257 9.82 19.39 21.01
N LEU A 258 10.27 18.95 19.83
CA LEU A 258 10.41 19.83 18.67
C LEU A 258 9.30 19.61 17.63
N GLN A 259 8.65 20.69 17.15
CA GLN A 259 7.58 20.61 16.15
C GLN A 259 8.10 19.98 14.85
N ARG A 260 7.65 18.73 14.60
CA ARG A 260 8.15 17.79 13.58
C ARG A 260 8.16 18.32 12.13
N GLY A 261 7.21 19.17 11.73
CA GLY A 261 6.94 19.44 10.31
C GLY A 261 7.78 20.55 9.66
N GLN A 262 8.12 21.61 10.39
CA GLN A 262 8.83 22.76 9.81
C GLN A 262 10.35 22.53 9.73
N THR A 263 10.91 21.71 10.62
CA THR A 263 12.36 21.49 10.72
C THR A 263 12.88 20.58 9.61
N VAL A 264 12.12 19.55 9.24
CA VAL A 264 12.53 18.58 8.19
C VAL A 264 12.54 19.23 6.80
N MET A 265 11.53 20.04 6.47
CA MET A 265 11.52 20.83 5.22
C MET A 265 12.65 21.86 5.19
N LYS A 266 12.92 22.56 6.30
CA LYS A 266 14.05 23.51 6.39
C LYS A 266 15.42 22.83 6.28
N MET A 267 15.60 21.61 6.80
CA MET A 267 16.84 20.86 6.64
C MET A 267 17.07 20.39 5.21
N ILE A 268 16.02 20.01 4.47
CA ILE A 268 16.14 19.69 3.04
C ILE A 268 16.63 20.92 2.27
N VAL A 269 16.04 22.09 2.52
CA VAL A 269 16.47 23.37 1.91
C VAL A 269 17.94 23.66 2.24
N HIS A 270 18.35 23.47 3.51
CA HIS A 270 19.73 23.72 3.92
C HIS A 270 20.73 22.69 3.37
N PHE A 271 20.33 21.42 3.24
CA PHE A 271 21.13 20.39 2.54
C PHE A 271 21.32 20.75 1.07
N PHE A 272 20.32 21.35 0.41
CA PHE A 272 20.45 21.86 -0.96
C PHE A 272 21.35 23.09 -1.07
N GLU A 273 21.31 23.99 -0.10
CA GLU A 273 22.26 25.11 -0.02
C GLU A 273 23.71 24.64 0.20
N LEU A 274 23.90 23.57 0.98
CA LEU A 274 25.22 23.01 1.31
C LEU A 274 25.77 22.04 0.24
N SER A 275 24.91 21.33 -0.48
CA SER A 275 25.31 20.40 -1.56
C SER A 275 25.68 21.08 -2.87
N GLY A 276 25.59 22.41 -2.93
CA GLY A 276 26.41 23.22 -3.82
C GLY A 276 25.98 23.24 -5.28
N GLU A 277 24.95 24.03 -5.59
CA GLU A 277 24.91 24.81 -6.84
C GLU A 277 25.94 25.97 -6.79
N LYS A 278 27.20 25.64 -6.48
CA LYS A 278 28.36 26.54 -6.63
C LYS A 278 29.38 26.04 -7.65
N ARG A 279 29.06 25.01 -8.44
CA ARG A 279 29.91 24.56 -9.55
C ARG A 279 29.09 24.04 -10.74
N LEU A 280 28.49 24.97 -11.48
CA LEU A 280 28.23 24.78 -12.92
C LEU A 280 28.54 26.03 -13.76
N ASP A 281 29.14 27.07 -13.17
CA ASP A 281 29.77 28.17 -13.91
C ASP A 281 31.28 27.93 -14.06
N ALA A 282 31.65 26.85 -14.76
CA ALA A 282 32.96 26.68 -15.39
C ALA A 282 32.94 25.43 -16.27
N ILE A 283 33.10 25.68 -17.57
CA ILE A 283 33.16 24.77 -18.74
C ILE A 283 31.81 24.52 -19.40
#